data_AF-F6QL10-F1
#
_entry.id   AF-F6QL10-F1
#
_cell.length_a   1.000
_cell.length_b   1.000
_cell.length_c   1.000
_cell.angle_alpha   90.00
_cell.angle_beta   90.00
_cell.angle_gamma   90.00
#
_symmetry.space_group_name_H-M   'P 1'
#
loop_
_entity.id
_entity.type
_entity.pdbx_description
1 polymer ?
#
loop_
_entity_poly.entity_id
_entity_poly.type
_entity_poly.pdbx_seq_one_letter_code
_entity_poly.pdbx_strand_id
1 'polypeptide(L)'
;MEDISVVDAALLWKLIKVVTHETCHVFGLAHCGTFSCLMNNSCSSEEALSQPLTLCPICMRKIQRACSKWGQDKFPFQVKTHLASLAQYLRTVMLPLMGSNDEMTNTRVHNTLQWIDRVLNFI
;
A
#
# COMPACT_ATOMS: atom_id res chain seq x y z
N MET A 1 -15.08 -18.99 15.16
CA MET A 1 -14.14 -18.59 14.09
C MET A 1 -13.87 -19.85 13.32
N GLU A 2 -14.34 -19.95 12.08
CA GLU A 2 -13.81 -20.97 11.18
C GLU A 2 -12.35 -20.61 10.90
N ASP A 3 -11.46 -21.60 10.98
CA ASP A 3 -10.07 -21.41 10.61
C ASP A 3 -9.99 -21.08 9.12
N ILE A 4 -9.13 -20.11 8.79
CA ILE A 4 -8.80 -19.79 7.39
C ILE A 4 -8.07 -21.00 6.82
N SER A 5 -8.79 -21.86 6.11
CA SER A 5 -8.25 -23.10 5.55
C SER A 5 -7.52 -22.90 4.23
N VAL A 6 -7.78 -21.78 3.55
CA VAL A 6 -7.14 -21.41 2.28
C VAL A 6 -6.83 -19.92 2.28
N VAL A 7 -5.57 -19.58 2.00
CA VAL A 7 -5.13 -18.21 1.77
C VAL A 7 -5.18 -17.96 0.26
N ASP A 8 -6.13 -17.15 -0.18
CA ASP A 8 -6.21 -16.69 -1.57
C ASP A 8 -5.66 -15.26 -1.72
N ALA A 9 -5.49 -14.82 -2.97
CA ALA A 9 -4.93 -13.51 -3.25
C ALA A 9 -5.84 -12.35 -2.83
N ALA A 10 -7.15 -12.54 -2.82
CA ALA A 10 -8.11 -11.54 -2.38
C ALA A 10 -7.98 -11.29 -0.87
N LEU A 11 -7.84 -12.35 -0.07
CA LEU A 11 -7.58 -12.29 1.36
C LEU A 11 -6.23 -11.64 1.64
N LEU A 12 -5.17 -12.03 0.90
CA LEU A 12 -3.85 -11.43 1.05
C LEU A 12 -3.87 -9.93 0.72
N TRP A 13 -4.57 -9.51 -0.33
CA TRP A 13 -4.74 -8.10 -0.67
C TRP A 13 -5.42 -7.31 0.45
N LYS A 14 -6.53 -7.83 0.98
CA LYS A 14 -7.24 -7.23 2.13
C LYS A 14 -6.32 -7.10 3.34
N LEU A 15 -5.56 -8.15 3.65
CA LEU A 15 -4.62 -8.17 4.77
C LEU A 15 -3.54 -7.10 4.60
N ILE A 16 -2.83 -7.08 3.46
CA ILE A 16 -1.77 -6.10 3.18
C ILE A 16 -2.34 -4.68 3.29
N LYS A 17 -3.52 -4.44 2.71
CA LYS A 17 -4.19 -3.15 2.72
C LYS A 17 -4.49 -2.67 4.15
N VAL A 18 -5.10 -3.52 4.98
CA VAL A 18 -5.44 -3.19 6.38
C VAL A 18 -4.17 -3.02 7.22
N VAL A 19 -3.24 -3.99 7.16
CA VAL A 19 -2.01 -3.94 7.95
C VAL A 19 -1.20 -2.70 7.63
N THR A 20 -1.08 -2.32 6.35
CA THR A 20 -0.35 -1.10 5.97
C THR A 20 -1.04 0.19 6.42
N HIS A 21 -2.38 0.24 6.39
CA HIS A 21 -3.17 1.35 6.92
C HIS A 21 -2.98 1.51 8.43
N GLU A 22 -3.17 0.43 9.20
CA GLU A 22 -3.02 0.46 10.66
C GLU A 22 -1.56 0.71 11.08
N THR A 23 -0.59 0.22 10.29
CA THR A 23 0.82 0.54 10.53
C THR A 23 1.08 2.04 10.40
N CYS A 24 0.43 2.73 9.46
CA CYS A 24 0.53 4.19 9.37
C CYS A 24 -0.07 4.89 10.60
N HIS A 25 -1.15 4.36 11.19
CA HIS A 25 -1.67 4.85 12.48
C HIS A 25 -0.65 4.66 13.62
N VAL A 26 0.07 3.55 13.67
CA VAL A 26 1.18 3.34 14.63
C VAL A 26 2.27 4.41 14.48
N PHE A 27 2.55 4.86 13.25
CA PHE A 27 3.46 5.99 12.99
C PHE A 27 2.83 7.37 13.23
N GLY A 28 1.61 7.44 13.76
CA GLY A 28 0.93 8.68 14.16
C GLY A 28 0.21 9.41 13.02
N LEU A 29 -0.05 8.76 11.89
CA LEU A 29 -0.86 9.37 10.83
C LEU A 29 -2.35 9.31 11.20
N ALA A 30 -3.04 10.44 11.13
CA ALA A 30 -4.50 10.47 11.08
C ALA A 30 -5.01 10.20 9.66
N HIS A 31 -6.31 9.94 9.53
CA HIS A 31 -6.97 9.84 8.23
C HIS A 31 -6.69 11.08 7.36
N CYS A 32 -6.59 10.85 6.06
CA CYS A 32 -6.35 11.86 5.04
C CYS A 32 -7.65 12.12 4.27
N GLY A 33 -8.13 13.37 4.25
CA GLY A 33 -9.29 13.77 3.46
C GLY A 33 -8.96 14.49 2.15
N THR A 34 -7.67 14.65 1.81
CA THR A 34 -7.24 15.62 0.79
C THR A 34 -7.05 15.01 -0.60
N PHE A 35 -6.48 13.81 -0.68
CA PHE A 35 -6.11 13.15 -1.94
C PHE A 35 -6.43 11.67 -1.87
N SER A 36 -6.47 11.00 -3.02
CA SER A 36 -6.50 9.53 -3.09
C SER A 36 -5.28 8.96 -2.36
N CYS A 37 -5.52 8.27 -1.25
CA CYS A 37 -4.50 7.89 -0.28
C CYS A 37 -4.91 6.60 0.45
N LEU A 38 -3.92 5.76 0.77
CA LEU A 38 -4.10 4.62 1.67
C LEU A 38 -4.78 5.01 3.00
N MET A 39 -4.53 6.23 3.48
CA MET A 39 -5.09 6.73 4.74
C MET A 39 -6.44 7.43 4.58
N ASN A 40 -7.15 7.29 3.47
CA ASN A 40 -8.50 7.85 3.38
C ASN A 40 -9.42 7.21 4.42
N ASN A 41 -10.25 8.03 5.07
CA ASN A 41 -11.30 7.49 5.95
C ASN A 41 -12.26 6.63 5.13
N SER A 42 -12.84 5.61 5.74
CA SER A 42 -13.87 4.77 5.12
C SER A 42 -15.02 4.52 6.08
N CYS A 43 -16.23 4.45 5.55
CA CYS A 43 -17.43 4.10 6.30
C CYS A 43 -17.84 2.63 6.08
N SER A 44 -17.22 1.95 5.12
CA SER A 44 -17.42 0.52 4.87
C SER A 44 -16.11 -0.17 4.50
N SER A 45 -16.06 -1.49 4.69
CA SER A 45 -14.94 -2.32 4.24
C SER A 45 -14.76 -2.29 2.72
N GLU A 46 -15.85 -2.17 1.98
CA GLU A 46 -15.84 -2.09 0.52
C GLU A 46 -15.23 -0.76 0.04
N GLU A 47 -15.58 0.35 0.70
CA GLU A 47 -14.95 1.65 0.47
C GLU A 47 -13.45 1.58 0.78
N ALA A 48 -13.06 1.05 1.95
CA ALA A 48 -11.66 0.87 2.33
C ALA A 48 -10.86 0.08 1.27
N LEU A 49 -11.48 -0.94 0.67
CA LEU A 49 -10.85 -1.78 -0.35
C LEU A 49 -10.77 -1.13 -1.73
N SER A 50 -11.61 -0.14 -2.03
CA SER A 50 -11.56 0.65 -3.27
C SER A 50 -10.43 1.69 -3.27
N GLN A 51 -9.98 2.11 -2.09
CA GLN A 51 -8.91 3.09 -1.93
C GLN A 51 -7.55 2.54 -2.41
N PRO A 52 -6.58 3.39 -2.77
CA PRO A 52 -5.27 2.93 -3.28
C PRO A 52 -4.39 2.31 -2.19
N LEU A 53 -3.53 1.35 -2.54
CA LEU A 53 -2.54 0.80 -1.60
C LEU A 53 -1.42 1.80 -1.26
N THR A 54 -1.33 2.91 -2.00
CA THR A 54 -0.22 3.87 -1.91
C THR A 54 -0.60 5.12 -1.11
N LEU A 55 0.39 5.70 -0.43
CA LEU A 55 0.23 6.97 0.27
C LEU A 55 0.29 8.14 -0.72
N CYS A 56 -0.53 9.17 -0.50
CA CYS A 56 -0.41 10.42 -1.24
C CYS A 56 0.91 11.14 -0.90
N PRO A 57 1.37 12.12 -1.71
CA PRO A 57 2.64 12.82 -1.49
C PRO A 57 2.75 13.53 -0.12
N ILE A 58 1.62 13.89 0.50
CA ILE A 58 1.60 14.47 1.85
C ILE A 58 1.88 13.41 2.90
N CYS A 59 1.12 12.31 2.90
CA CYS A 59 1.29 11.24 3.88
C CYS A 59 2.62 10.51 3.71
N MET A 60 3.13 10.38 2.47
CA MET A 60 4.47 9.87 2.22
C MET A 60 5.54 10.72 2.93
N ARG A 61 5.49 12.05 2.81
CA ARG A 61 6.42 12.95 3.53
C ARG A 61 6.29 12.88 5.05
N LYS A 62 5.08 12.65 5.58
CA LYS A 62 4.87 12.43 7.02
C LYS A 62 5.59 11.17 7.49
N ILE A 63 5.43 10.05 6.76
CA ILE A 63 6.13 8.80 7.06
C ILE A 63 7.64 8.96 6.93
N GLN A 64 8.14 9.58 5.85
CA GLN A 64 9.56 9.87 5.71
C GLN A 64 10.10 10.59 6.96
N ARG A 65 9.42 11.65 7.40
CA ARG A 65 9.84 12.41 8.58
C ARG A 65 9.76 11.60 9.88
N ALA A 66 8.79 10.71 10.02
CA ALA A 66 8.67 9.81 11.17
C ALA A 66 9.82 8.79 11.20
N CYS A 67 10.14 8.18 10.05
CA CYS A 67 11.21 7.19 9.90
C CYS A 67 12.61 7.79 9.97
N SER A 68 12.81 9.01 9.45
CA SER A 68 14.11 9.70 9.48
C SER A 68 14.62 10.03 10.89
N LYS A 69 13.78 9.91 11.94
CA LYS A 69 14.22 10.09 13.33
C LYS A 69 14.92 8.85 13.90
N TRP A 70 14.80 7.68 13.27
CA TRP A 70 15.45 6.45 13.68
C TRP A 70 16.80 6.29 12.93
N GLY A 71 17.87 6.87 13.50
CA GLY A 71 19.24 6.69 12.99
C GLY A 71 19.59 7.57 11.78
N GLN A 72 19.59 8.89 11.99
CA GLN A 72 19.76 9.94 10.97
C GLN A 72 20.90 9.72 9.96
N ASP A 73 21.94 8.96 10.33
CA ASP A 73 23.14 8.81 9.50
C ASP A 73 23.35 7.39 8.92
N LYS A 74 22.58 6.37 9.33
CA LYS A 74 22.86 4.96 8.96
C LYS A 74 21.95 4.39 7.88
N PHE A 75 20.70 4.81 7.79
CA PHE A 75 19.74 4.29 6.81
C PHE A 75 18.77 5.38 6.35
N PRO A 76 19.14 6.21 5.37
CA PRO A 76 18.22 7.19 4.82
C PRO A 76 17.00 6.49 4.22
N PHE A 77 15.79 6.93 4.57
CA PHE A 77 14.57 6.43 3.96
C PHE A 77 14.54 6.85 2.47
N GLN A 78 14.72 5.88 1.57
CA GLN A 78 14.79 6.12 0.13
C GLN A 78 13.46 5.74 -0.53
N VAL A 79 12.61 6.74 -0.78
CA VAL A 79 11.28 6.54 -1.40
C VAL A 79 11.39 5.73 -2.69
N LYS A 80 12.34 6.06 -3.57
CA LYS A 80 12.53 5.35 -4.85
C LYS A 80 12.75 3.85 -4.63
N THR A 81 13.68 3.51 -3.74
CA THR A 81 14.05 2.13 -3.43
C THR A 81 12.87 1.35 -2.86
N HIS A 82 12.15 1.93 -1.89
CA HIS A 82 10.98 1.27 -1.29
C HIS A 82 9.83 1.10 -2.27
N LEU A 83 9.56 2.10 -3.13
CA LEU A 83 8.52 1.98 -4.17
C LEU A 83 8.90 0.95 -5.24
N ALA A 84 10.18 0.89 -5.65
CA ALA A 84 10.66 -0.13 -6.57
C ALA A 84 10.53 -1.54 -5.98
N SER A 85 10.88 -1.74 -4.71
CA SER A 85 10.69 -3.02 -4.01
C SER A 85 9.21 -3.41 -3.92
N LEU A 86 8.31 -2.46 -3.65
CA LEU A 86 6.87 -2.73 -3.66
C LEU A 86 6.38 -3.13 -5.05
N ALA A 87 6.79 -2.41 -6.11
CA ALA A 87 6.43 -2.76 -7.48
C ALA A 87 6.95 -4.16 -7.86
N GLN A 88 8.16 -4.50 -7.44
CA GLN A 88 8.71 -5.84 -7.64
C GLN A 88 7.84 -6.90 -6.95
N TYR A 89 7.52 -6.72 -5.67
CA TYR A 89 6.65 -7.64 -4.92
C TYR A 89 5.28 -7.83 -5.57
N LEU A 90 4.64 -6.73 -5.99
CA LEU A 90 3.34 -6.79 -6.65
C LEU A 90 3.41 -7.58 -7.97
N ARG A 91 4.50 -7.44 -8.74
CA ARG A 91 4.70 -8.16 -10.01
C ARG A 91 5.04 -9.63 -9.81
N THR A 92 5.88 -9.97 -8.82
CA THR A 92 6.43 -11.32 -8.67
C THR A 92 5.63 -12.23 -7.74
N VAL A 93 4.89 -11.64 -6.79
CA VAL A 93 4.12 -12.40 -5.80
C VAL A 93 2.63 -12.22 -6.02
N MET A 94 2.13 -10.98 -6.05
CA MET A 94 0.69 -10.75 -6.10
C MET A 94 0.08 -11.18 -7.43
N LEU A 95 0.59 -10.70 -8.57
CA LEU A 95 -0.01 -11.03 -9.88
C LEU A 95 -0.09 -12.56 -10.15
N PRO A 96 0.94 -13.38 -9.89
CA PRO A 96 0.84 -14.83 -10.08
C PRO A 96 -0.16 -15.51 -9.14
N LEU A 97 -0.27 -15.07 -7.88
CA LEU A 97 -1.18 -15.66 -6.90
C LEU A 97 -2.66 -15.44 -7.25
N MET A 98 -2.97 -14.42 -8.05
CA MET A 98 -4.35 -14.03 -8.36
C MET A 98 -4.99 -14.85 -9.47
N GLY A 99 -4.17 -15.43 -10.35
CA GLY A 99 -4.65 -16.11 -11.55
C GLY A 99 -5.55 -15.21 -12.42
N SER A 100 -6.28 -15.82 -13.37
CA SER A 100 -7.22 -15.12 -14.25
C SER A 100 -8.58 -14.82 -13.62
N ASN A 101 -8.87 -15.36 -12.43
CA ASN A 101 -10.24 -15.45 -11.91
C ASN A 101 -10.65 -14.27 -11.00
N ASP A 102 -9.69 -13.50 -10.48
CA ASP A 102 -9.95 -12.32 -9.63
C ASP A 102 -9.62 -11.01 -10.37
N GLU A 103 -10.48 -10.65 -11.33
CA GLU A 103 -10.32 -9.47 -12.18
C GLU A 103 -10.31 -8.15 -11.37
N MET A 104 -11.11 -8.07 -10.30
CA MET A 104 -11.22 -6.87 -9.47
C MET A 104 -9.91 -6.60 -8.72
N THR A 105 -9.39 -7.59 -8.00
CA THR A 105 -8.14 -7.39 -7.28
C THR A 105 -7.00 -7.17 -8.29
N ASN A 106 -7.03 -7.85 -9.44
CA ASN A 106 -5.98 -7.74 -10.47
C ASN A 106 -5.92 -6.30 -11.02
N THR A 107 -7.09 -5.70 -11.28
CA THR A 107 -7.23 -4.29 -11.62
C THR A 107 -6.62 -3.37 -10.55
N ARG A 108 -6.82 -3.66 -9.26
CA ARG A 108 -6.26 -2.86 -8.15
C ARG A 108 -4.74 -2.95 -8.06
N VAL A 109 -4.17 -4.13 -8.28
CA VAL A 109 -2.72 -4.32 -8.37
C VAL A 109 -2.15 -3.53 -9.54
N HIS A 110 -2.78 -3.63 -10.72
CA HIS A 110 -2.34 -2.87 -11.90
C HIS A 110 -2.44 -1.36 -11.71
N ASN A 111 -3.52 -0.85 -11.12
CA ASN A 111 -3.67 0.58 -10.81
C ASN A 111 -2.56 1.05 -9.84
N THR A 112 -2.21 0.21 -8.87
CA THR A 112 -1.11 0.49 -7.93
C THR A 112 0.24 0.53 -8.66
N LEU A 113 0.51 -0.44 -9.52
CA LEU A 113 1.73 -0.48 -10.33
C LEU A 113 1.86 0.74 -11.24
N GLN A 114 0.79 1.11 -11.94
CA GLN A 114 0.76 2.31 -12.79
C GLN A 114 1.05 3.57 -11.99
N TRP A 115 0.51 3.69 -10.77
CA TRP A 115 0.81 4.82 -9.90
C TRP A 115 2.30 4.85 -9.50
N ILE A 116 2.85 3.70 -9.10
CA ILE A 116 4.26 3.61 -8.70
C ILE A 116 5.18 3.99 -9.87
N ASP A 117 4.93 3.43 -11.06
CA ASP A 117 5.72 3.71 -12.25
C ASP A 117 5.68 5.22 -12.59
N ARG A 118 4.52 5.88 -12.47
CA ARG A 118 4.40 7.34 -12.66
C ARG A 118 5.22 8.13 -11.64
N VAL A 119 5.18 7.75 -10.37
CA VAL A 119 5.92 8.44 -9.31
C VAL A 119 7.42 8.27 -9.51
N LEU A 120 7.89 7.04 -9.77
CA LEU A 120 9.31 6.74 -9.99
C LEU A 120 9.91 7.48 -11.20
N ASN A 121 9.11 7.78 -12.23
CA ASN A 121 9.54 8.59 -13.37
C ASN A 121 9.65 10.10 -13.04
N PHE A 122 9.00 10.57 -11.98
CA PHE A 122 8.96 11.99 -11.62
C PHE A 122 9.97 12.38 -10.54
N ILE A 123 10.18 11.53 -9.54
CA ILE A 123 11.15 11.76 -8.44
C ILE A 123 12.51 11.24 -8.80
#